data_AF-A0A4V3K8L8-F1
#
_entry.id   AF-A0A4V3K8L8-F1
#
_cell.length_a   1.000
_cell.length_b   1.000
_cell.length_c   1.000
_cell.angle_alpha   90.00
_cell.angle_beta   90.00
_cell.angle_gamma   90.00
#
_symmetry.space_group_name_H-M   'P 1'
#
loop_
_entity.id
_entity.type
_entity.pdbx_description
1 polymer ?
#
loop_
_entity_poly.entity_id
_entity_poly.type
_entity_poly.pdbx_seq_one_letter_code
_entity_poly.pdbx_strand_id
1 'polypeptide(L)'
;MTATSAAAIVTLTSNYGADGAGTTTYALSVTNAASGLATAQGDHAITLVQVGATVQGQYTDAGGTHTAFTVSVAADGKMTVVQNVALEHLVDGSTAAAYNDALNLAGKIAVTATVTDADGDTASTGAIDVGGAVTFLDDGPSISNAVVG
;
A
#
# COMPACT_ATOMS: atom_id res chain seq x y z
N MET A 1 -6.56 9.84 -8.92
CA MET A 1 -5.15 10.27 -8.77
C MET A 1 -4.26 9.04 -8.60
N THR A 2 -2.97 9.12 -8.92
CA THR A 2 -2.07 7.97 -8.86
C THR A 2 -0.72 8.36 -8.31
N ALA A 3 -0.16 7.54 -7.44
CA ALA A 3 1.20 7.64 -6.94
C ALA A 3 1.91 6.29 -7.08
N THR A 4 3.19 6.33 -7.43
CA THR A 4 4.04 5.13 -7.56
C THR A 4 5.36 5.39 -6.87
N SER A 5 5.87 4.41 -6.11
CA SER A 5 7.17 4.52 -5.46
C SER A 5 8.30 4.61 -6.49
N ALA A 6 9.34 5.39 -6.19
CA ALA A 6 10.48 5.56 -7.10
C ALA A 6 11.31 4.26 -7.28
N ALA A 7 11.32 3.41 -6.26
CA ALA A 7 12.04 2.15 -6.19
C ALA A 7 11.16 1.05 -5.58
N ALA A 8 11.68 -0.19 -5.52
CA ALA A 8 11.02 -1.29 -4.84
C ALA A 8 10.67 -0.91 -3.39
N ILE A 9 9.43 -1.19 -2.97
CA ILE A 9 8.94 -0.78 -1.65
C ILE A 9 9.55 -1.61 -0.52
N VAL A 10 10.00 -2.83 -0.83
CA VAL A 10 10.78 -3.69 0.08
C VAL A 10 12.15 -3.90 -0.55
N THR A 11 13.19 -3.51 0.18
CA THR A 11 14.60 -3.78 -0.16
C THR A 11 15.18 -4.84 0.75
N LEU A 12 15.95 -5.75 0.18
CA LEU A 12 16.51 -6.90 0.87
C LEU A 12 18.01 -6.71 1.08
N THR A 13 18.53 -7.06 2.26
CA THR A 13 19.94 -6.80 2.64
C THR A 13 20.92 -7.88 2.21
N SER A 14 20.45 -9.07 1.85
CA SER A 14 21.31 -10.22 1.52
C SER A 14 20.54 -11.18 0.63
N ASN A 15 20.87 -11.20 -0.67
CA ASN A 15 20.09 -11.89 -1.68
C ASN A 15 20.95 -12.82 -2.54
N TYR A 16 20.39 -13.99 -2.78
CA TYR A 16 20.83 -15.00 -3.76
C TYR A 16 22.04 -15.86 -3.40
N GLY A 17 22.22 -16.17 -2.11
CA GLY A 17 23.16 -17.22 -1.71
C GLY A 17 24.59 -17.02 -2.22
N ALA A 18 25.31 -18.14 -2.41
CA ALA A 18 26.68 -18.15 -2.93
C ALA A 18 26.75 -18.31 -4.46
N ASP A 19 25.61 -18.60 -5.08
CA ASP A 19 25.42 -18.97 -6.49
C ASP A 19 25.00 -17.78 -7.36
N GLY A 20 24.57 -16.67 -6.75
CA GLY A 20 24.42 -15.37 -7.41
C GLY A 20 23.00 -15.12 -7.92
N ALA A 21 22.79 -13.93 -8.50
CA ALA A 21 21.46 -13.36 -8.68
C ALA A 21 20.49 -14.23 -9.51
N GLY A 22 19.37 -14.62 -8.89
CA GLY A 22 18.19 -15.16 -9.56
C GLY A 22 17.04 -14.16 -9.60
N THR A 23 15.81 -14.57 -9.25
CA THR A 23 14.60 -13.72 -9.34
C THR A 23 14.12 -13.23 -7.99
N THR A 24 13.47 -12.05 -7.97
CA THR A 24 12.73 -11.55 -6.80
C THR A 24 11.26 -11.40 -7.17
N THR A 25 10.37 -11.85 -6.30
CA THR A 25 8.92 -11.70 -6.44
C THR A 25 8.34 -11.00 -5.22
N TYR A 26 7.21 -10.31 -5.39
CA TYR A 26 6.56 -9.53 -4.34
C TYR A 26 5.09 -9.93 -4.22
N ALA A 27 4.62 -10.11 -3.00
CA ALA A 27 3.22 -10.40 -2.68
C ALA A 27 2.68 -9.38 -1.69
N LEU A 28 1.65 -8.63 -2.11
CA LEU A 28 0.91 -7.67 -1.27
C LEU A 28 -0.25 -8.38 -0.56
N SER A 29 -0.42 -8.10 0.73
CA SER A 29 -1.48 -8.69 1.56
C SER A 29 -2.13 -7.68 2.50
N VAL A 30 -3.39 -7.93 2.86
CA VAL A 30 -4.10 -7.22 3.94
C VAL A 30 -3.78 -7.88 5.29
N THR A 31 -3.25 -7.10 6.22
CA THR A 31 -3.02 -7.54 7.62
C THR A 31 -4.17 -7.13 8.54
N ASN A 32 -4.90 -6.07 8.20
CA ASN A 32 -6.09 -5.64 8.92
C ASN A 32 -7.10 -5.00 7.95
N ALA A 33 -8.28 -5.59 7.85
CA ALA A 33 -9.33 -5.12 6.96
C ALA A 33 -9.92 -3.76 7.37
N ALA A 34 -9.91 -3.43 8.67
CA ALA A 34 -10.38 -2.13 9.15
C ALA A 34 -9.32 -1.06 8.84
N SER A 35 -9.55 -0.33 7.74
CA SER A 35 -8.64 0.75 7.32
C SER A 35 -8.61 1.90 8.32
N GLY A 36 -9.76 2.21 8.93
CA GLY A 36 -9.97 3.42 9.74
C GLY A 36 -10.23 4.67 8.89
N LEU A 37 -10.33 4.53 7.57
CA LEU A 37 -10.60 5.60 6.62
C LEU A 37 -12.09 5.65 6.28
N ALA A 38 -12.55 6.81 5.82
CA ALA A 38 -13.89 7.01 5.29
C ALA A 38 -13.86 7.86 4.01
N THR A 39 -14.93 7.84 3.22
CA THR A 39 -15.10 8.75 2.08
C THR A 39 -15.46 10.15 2.57
N ALA A 40 -14.87 11.19 1.96
CA ALA A 40 -15.18 12.58 2.30
C ALA A 40 -16.66 12.93 2.07
N GLN A 41 -17.25 12.31 1.05
CA GLN A 41 -18.69 12.41 0.82
C GLN A 41 -19.40 11.26 1.52
N GLY A 42 -20.31 11.60 2.44
CA GLY A 42 -21.23 10.64 3.05
C GLY A 42 -20.64 9.78 4.18
N ASP A 43 -19.39 10.03 4.59
CA ASP A 43 -18.72 9.37 5.72
C ASP A 43 -18.77 7.83 5.66
N HIS A 44 -18.70 7.26 4.45
CA HIS A 44 -18.78 5.82 4.28
C HIS A 44 -17.46 5.17 4.68
N ALA A 45 -17.50 4.30 5.69
CA ALA A 45 -16.32 3.59 6.15
C ALA A 45 -15.71 2.71 5.05
N ILE A 46 -14.38 2.73 4.97
CA ILE A 46 -13.62 1.97 3.97
C ILE A 46 -13.04 0.71 4.60
N THR A 47 -13.28 -0.44 3.96
CA THR A 47 -12.71 -1.73 4.33
C THR A 47 -11.69 -2.17 3.29
N LEU A 48 -10.52 -2.67 3.74
CA LEU A 48 -9.53 -3.24 2.85
C LEU A 48 -9.90 -4.67 2.47
N VAL A 49 -9.92 -4.92 1.16
CA VAL A 49 -10.27 -6.22 0.57
C VAL A 49 -9.14 -6.66 -0.36
N GLN A 50 -8.64 -7.88 -0.15
CA GLN A 50 -7.70 -8.51 -1.07
C GLN A 50 -8.45 -8.93 -2.35
N VAL A 51 -8.01 -8.44 -3.51
CA VAL A 51 -8.55 -8.81 -4.82
C VAL A 51 -7.39 -9.24 -5.71
N GLY A 52 -7.17 -10.56 -5.80
CA GLY A 52 -6.00 -11.12 -6.47
C GLY A 52 -4.70 -10.61 -5.84
N ALA A 53 -3.82 -10.01 -6.65
CA ALA A 53 -2.56 -9.42 -6.20
C ALA A 53 -2.67 -7.95 -5.77
N THR A 54 -3.89 -7.42 -5.66
CA THR A 54 -4.15 -6.01 -5.29
C THR A 54 -4.93 -5.94 -3.98
N VAL A 55 -4.81 -4.80 -3.29
CA VAL A 55 -5.66 -4.45 -2.14
C VAL A 55 -6.55 -3.30 -2.54
N GLN A 56 -7.86 -3.44 -2.34
CA GLN A 56 -8.83 -2.39 -2.61
C GLN A 56 -9.40 -1.85 -1.30
N GLY A 57 -9.42 -0.54 -1.15
CA GLY A 57 -10.26 0.12 -0.15
C GLY A 57 -11.68 0.24 -0.72
N GLN A 58 -12.62 -0.52 -0.18
CA GLN A 58 -14.02 -0.54 -0.63
C GLN A 58 -14.95 0.12 0.39
N TYR A 59 -15.97 0.81 -0.09
CA TYR A 59 -17.06 1.35 0.72
C TYR A 59 -18.40 0.99 0.09
N THR A 60 -19.47 1.06 0.88
CA THR A 60 -20.83 0.78 0.41
C THR A 60 -21.73 1.97 0.70
N ASP A 61 -22.46 2.42 -0.31
CA ASP A 61 -23.51 3.42 -0.22
C ASP A 61 -24.84 2.88 -0.78
N ALA A 62 -25.85 3.74 -0.95
CA ALA A 62 -27.16 3.33 -1.48
C ALA A 62 -27.11 2.79 -2.92
N GLY A 63 -26.05 3.09 -3.68
CA GLY A 63 -25.81 2.63 -5.05
C GLY A 63 -25.04 1.32 -5.13
N GLY A 64 -24.48 0.80 -4.03
CA GLY A 64 -23.77 -0.47 -3.97
C GLY A 64 -22.36 -0.35 -3.39
N THR A 65 -21.54 -1.37 -3.65
CA THR A 65 -20.12 -1.39 -3.24
C THR A 65 -19.24 -0.80 -4.31
N HIS A 66 -18.37 0.12 -3.91
CA HIS A 66 -17.46 0.86 -4.78
C HIS A 66 -16.02 0.76 -4.27
N THR A 67 -15.07 1.07 -5.13
CA THR A 67 -13.63 1.10 -4.80
C THR A 67 -13.17 2.54 -4.64
N ALA A 68 -12.78 2.93 -3.42
CA ALA A 68 -12.22 4.24 -3.12
C ALA A 68 -10.75 4.36 -3.57
N PHE A 69 -9.97 3.30 -3.39
CA PHE A 69 -8.59 3.24 -3.86
C PHE A 69 -8.14 1.79 -4.09
N THR A 70 -7.07 1.62 -4.87
CA THR A 70 -6.40 0.34 -5.11
C THR A 70 -4.90 0.48 -4.87
N VAL A 71 -4.32 -0.47 -4.14
CA VAL A 71 -2.88 -0.63 -3.91
C VAL A 71 -2.39 -1.87 -4.65
N SER A 72 -1.28 -1.77 -5.36
CA SER A 72 -0.64 -2.87 -6.07
C SER A 72 0.88 -2.81 -5.95
N VAL A 73 1.54 -3.95 -6.14
CA VAL A 73 3.00 -4.04 -6.26
C VAL A 73 3.35 -4.69 -7.59
N ALA A 74 4.17 -4.01 -8.39
CA ALA A 74 4.63 -4.50 -9.68
C ALA A 74 5.79 -5.50 -9.54
N ALA A 75 6.16 -6.16 -10.64
CA ALA A 75 7.24 -7.15 -10.64
C ALA A 75 8.61 -6.55 -10.29
N ASP A 76 8.82 -5.25 -10.53
CA ASP A 76 10.02 -4.51 -10.11
C ASP A 76 9.96 -4.04 -8.64
N GLY A 77 8.96 -4.51 -7.89
CA GLY A 77 8.73 -4.19 -6.48
C GLY A 77 8.14 -2.82 -6.22
N LYS A 78 7.87 -2.01 -7.26
CA LYS A 78 7.29 -0.69 -7.06
C LYS A 78 5.84 -0.81 -6.63
N MET A 79 5.50 -0.09 -5.57
CA MET A 79 4.12 0.02 -5.11
C MET A 79 3.43 1.16 -5.87
N THR A 80 2.17 0.95 -6.25
CA THR A 80 1.31 1.97 -6.84
C THR A 80 0.01 2.06 -6.05
N VAL A 81 -0.45 3.29 -5.82
CA VAL A 81 -1.76 3.61 -5.27
C VAL A 81 -2.54 4.39 -6.31
N VAL A 82 -3.73 3.90 -6.66
CA VAL A 82 -4.72 4.62 -7.46
C VAL A 82 -5.86 5.01 -6.53
N GLN A 83 -6.10 6.31 -6.37
CA GLN A 83 -7.22 6.85 -5.60
C GLN A 83 -8.33 7.30 -6.56
N ASN A 84 -9.52 6.73 -6.38
CA ASN A 84 -10.71 6.99 -7.19
C ASN A 84 -11.70 7.93 -6.49
N VAL A 85 -11.68 7.98 -5.16
CA VAL A 85 -12.63 8.75 -4.34
C VAL A 85 -11.87 9.58 -3.30
N ALA A 86 -12.36 10.78 -3.01
CA ALA A 86 -11.83 11.64 -1.95
C ALA A 86 -12.07 11.01 -0.57
N LEU A 87 -11.06 11.10 0.31
CA LEU A 87 -11.12 10.55 1.66
C LEU A 87 -11.41 11.65 2.68
N GLU A 88 -12.07 11.30 3.77
CA GLU A 88 -12.43 12.23 4.84
C GLU A 88 -11.21 12.59 5.67
N HIS A 89 -10.92 13.90 5.78
CA HIS A 89 -9.83 14.45 6.56
C HIS A 89 -10.45 15.28 7.70
N LEU A 90 -10.38 14.78 8.94
CA LEU A 90 -11.17 15.26 10.08
C LEU A 90 -10.77 16.65 10.61
N VAL A 91 -9.72 17.26 10.07
CA VAL A 91 -9.23 18.57 10.48
C VAL A 91 -9.42 19.57 9.35
N ASP A 92 -10.55 20.28 9.38
CA ASP A 92 -10.73 21.51 8.61
C ASP A 92 -9.84 22.61 9.21
N GLY A 93 -8.60 22.68 8.74
CA GLY A 93 -7.59 23.59 9.24
C GLY A 93 -7.84 25.05 8.85
N SER A 94 -7.72 25.97 9.82
CA SER A 94 -7.70 27.43 9.55
C SER A 94 -6.30 27.96 9.18
N THR A 95 -5.30 27.08 9.03
CA THR A 95 -3.89 27.44 8.72
C THR A 95 -3.22 26.40 7.82
N ALA A 96 -2.19 26.81 7.07
CA ALA A 96 -1.42 25.96 6.12
C ALA A 96 -0.95 24.62 6.71
N ALA A 97 -0.60 24.58 8.00
CA ALA A 97 -0.12 23.37 8.69
C ALA A 97 -1.26 22.44 9.16
N ALA A 98 -2.49 22.95 9.25
CA ALA A 98 -3.66 22.20 9.69
C ALA A 98 -4.42 21.53 8.53
N TYR A 99 -4.02 21.76 7.26
CA TYR A 99 -4.57 21.06 6.09
C TYR A 99 -3.95 19.66 5.85
N ASN A 100 -2.92 19.27 6.60
CA ASN A 100 -2.17 18.03 6.38
C ASN A 100 -2.50 16.97 7.45
N ASP A 101 -3.79 16.65 7.65
CA ASP A 101 -4.12 15.40 8.34
C ASP A 101 -3.79 14.23 7.39
N ALA A 102 -2.58 13.70 7.54
CA ALA A 102 -2.06 12.66 6.68
C ALA A 102 -2.69 11.31 7.06
N LEU A 103 -3.58 10.80 6.21
CA LEU A 103 -4.13 9.46 6.36
C LEU A 103 -3.13 8.42 5.85
N ASN A 104 -3.03 7.26 6.48
CA ASN A 104 -2.15 6.18 6.03
C ASN A 104 -2.75 4.80 6.30
N LEU A 105 -2.04 3.75 5.86
CA LEU A 105 -2.44 2.36 6.05
C LEU A 105 -1.53 1.62 7.04
N ALA A 106 -0.87 2.32 7.96
CA ALA A 106 0.09 1.71 8.88
C ALA A 106 -0.52 0.51 9.64
N GLY A 107 0.18 -0.62 9.61
CA GLY A 107 -0.26 -1.89 10.19
C GLY A 107 -1.46 -2.54 9.48
N LYS A 108 -1.89 -2.07 8.31
CA LYS A 108 -3.05 -2.59 7.56
C LYS A 108 -2.71 -3.42 6.34
N ILE A 109 -1.55 -3.17 5.73
CA ILE A 109 -1.05 -3.92 4.57
C ILE A 109 0.42 -4.28 4.72
N ALA A 110 0.79 -5.43 4.20
CA ALA A 110 2.16 -5.92 4.24
C ALA A 110 2.62 -6.46 2.87
N VAL A 111 3.92 -6.39 2.63
CA VAL A 111 4.56 -7.04 1.48
C VAL A 111 5.49 -8.14 1.97
N THR A 112 5.43 -9.27 1.28
CA THR A 112 6.40 -10.34 1.36
C THR A 112 7.20 -10.36 0.06
N ALA A 113 8.52 -10.37 0.16
CA ALA A 113 9.43 -10.51 -0.97
C ALA A 113 10.10 -11.88 -0.92
N THR A 114 10.08 -12.62 -2.02
CA THR A 114 10.72 -13.93 -2.15
C THR A 114 11.80 -13.87 -3.20
N VAL A 115 13.01 -14.25 -2.81
CA VAL A 115 14.14 -14.46 -3.72
C VAL A 115 14.25 -15.94 -4.06
N THR A 116 14.58 -16.20 -5.31
CA THR A 116 15.01 -17.51 -5.81
C THR A 116 16.38 -17.32 -6.43
N ASP A 117 17.36 -18.13 -6.07
CA ASP A 117 18.70 -18.07 -6.65
C ASP A 117 18.81 -18.92 -7.95
N ALA A 118 20.03 -19.20 -8.40
CA ALA A 118 20.28 -19.75 -9.73
C ALA A 118 20.01 -21.26 -9.83
N ASP A 119 20.13 -22.00 -8.74
CA ASP A 119 19.83 -23.43 -8.69
C ASP A 119 18.42 -23.75 -8.12
N GLY A 120 17.72 -22.74 -7.63
CA GLY A 120 16.29 -22.78 -7.32
C GLY A 120 15.96 -22.75 -5.84
N ASP A 121 16.95 -22.53 -4.98
CA ASP A 121 16.74 -22.31 -3.56
C ASP A 121 16.00 -20.98 -3.33
N THR A 122 15.08 -20.98 -2.36
CA THR A 122 14.21 -19.81 -2.09
C THR A 122 14.35 -19.32 -0.66
N ALA A 123 14.37 -17.99 -0.52
CA ALA A 123 14.26 -17.32 0.76
C ALA A 123 13.19 -16.23 0.66
N SER A 124 12.44 -16.02 1.73
CA SER A 124 11.34 -15.06 1.75
C SER A 124 11.43 -14.17 2.98
N THR A 125 11.06 -12.91 2.81
CA THR A 125 10.84 -12.04 3.96
C THR A 125 9.65 -12.54 4.77
N GLY A 126 9.59 -12.18 6.04
CA GLY A 126 8.30 -12.14 6.73
C GLY A 126 7.33 -11.14 6.06
N ALA A 127 6.13 -11.02 6.61
CA ALA A 127 5.23 -9.92 6.25
C ALA A 127 5.81 -8.61 6.78
N ILE A 128 6.23 -7.71 5.88
CA ILE A 128 6.78 -6.40 6.23
C ILE A 128 5.65 -5.38 6.10
N ASP A 129 5.38 -4.65 7.18
CA ASP A 129 4.42 -3.54 7.13
C ASP A 129 4.92 -2.44 6.18
N VAL A 130 4.12 -2.17 5.16
CA VAL A 130 4.38 -1.15 4.15
C VAL A 130 3.28 -0.09 4.12
N GLY A 131 2.25 -0.26 4.94
CA GLY A 131 1.10 0.63 4.92
C GLY A 131 1.43 2.03 5.45
N GLY A 132 2.45 2.16 6.29
CA GLY A 132 2.97 3.45 6.74
C GLY A 132 3.68 4.24 5.62
N ALA A 133 4.07 3.58 4.53
CA ALA A 133 4.66 4.26 3.37
C ALA A 133 3.61 4.86 2.42
N VAL A 134 2.33 4.47 2.55
CA VAL A 134 1.21 5.04 1.79
C VAL A 134 0.63 6.20 2.59
N THR A 135 0.57 7.37 1.99
CA THR A 135 -0.08 8.54 2.58
C THR A 135 -1.16 9.05 1.63
N PHE A 136 -2.36 9.32 2.14
CA PHE A 136 -3.38 10.08 1.42
C PHE A 136 -3.40 11.49 1.98
N LEU A 137 -3.20 12.46 1.08
CA LEU A 137 -3.34 13.88 1.32
C LEU A 137 -4.62 14.37 0.63
N ASP A 138 -5.03 15.60 0.90
CA ASP A 138 -6.17 16.23 0.25
C ASP A 138 -5.97 16.28 -1.29
N ASP A 139 -4.75 16.60 -1.72
CA ASP A 139 -4.32 16.59 -3.13
C ASP A 139 -3.96 15.19 -3.66
N GLY A 140 -4.39 14.12 -3.00
CA GLY A 140 -4.22 12.75 -3.46
C GLY A 140 -3.08 11.97 -2.78
N PRO A 141 -2.79 10.76 -3.30
CA PRO A 141 -1.89 9.84 -2.61
C PRO A 141 -0.42 10.20 -2.85
N SER A 142 0.43 9.79 -1.92
CA SER A 142 1.88 9.80 -1.98
C SER A 142 2.44 8.48 -1.45
N ILE A 143 3.62 8.10 -1.92
CA ILE A 143 4.34 6.92 -1.41
C ILE A 143 5.77 7.34 -1.03
N SER A 144 6.15 7.08 0.22
CA SER A 144 7.48 7.41 0.74
C SER A 144 8.55 6.37 0.38
N ASN A 145 9.74 6.50 0.98
CA ASN A 145 10.91 5.64 0.72
C ASN A 145 10.65 4.15 0.97
N ALA A 146 11.55 3.33 0.42
CA ALA A 146 11.56 1.89 0.62
C ALA A 146 11.69 1.50 2.10
N VAL A 147 11.04 0.41 2.47
CA VAL A 147 11.14 -0.26 3.77
C VAL A 147 12.16 -1.38 3.67
N VAL A 148 12.99 -1.55 4.70
CA VAL A 148 13.97 -2.64 4.76
C VAL A 148 13.32 -3.88 5.35
N GLY A 149 13.49 -4.99 4.64
CA GLY A 149 12.97 -6.31 4.99
C GLY A 149 14.00 -7.28 5.54
#